data_AF-A0A1H7XFK2-F1
#
_entry.id   AF-A0A1H7XFK2-F1
#
_cell.length_a   1.000
_cell.length_b   1.000
_cell.length_c   1.000
_cell.angle_alpha   90.00
_cell.angle_beta   90.00
_cell.angle_gamma   90.00
#
_symmetry.space_group_name_H-M   'P 1'
#
loop_
_entity.id
_entity.type
_entity.pdbx_description
1 polymer ?
#
loop_
_entity_poly.entity_id
_entity_poly.type
_entity_poly.pdbx_seq_one_letter_code
_entity_poly.pdbx_strand_id
1 'polypeptide(L)'
;MLFLQQKIEENAEYIADELDKGNNTDFLTYPPNGGLTEKESLSLEKLKSDPNLKSALRKILADNSAGVLFELLNVIDGTADPDEKLGKWTEISFVDKTEDLAENADMLHDELYSKYWDWRKIRPNKDWKLDTHDG
;
A
#
# COMPACT_ATOMS: atom_id res chain seq x y z
N MET A 1 1.40 13.53 -0.51
CA MET A 1 1.22 12.08 -0.25
C MET A 1 0.40 11.63 0.98
N LEU A 2 -0.08 12.53 1.87
CA LEU A 2 -0.85 12.12 3.07
C LEU A 2 -2.10 11.26 2.81
N PHE A 3 -2.86 11.60 1.76
CA PHE A 3 -4.05 10.83 1.37
C PHE A 3 -3.72 9.38 0.99
N LEU A 4 -2.58 9.12 0.35
CA LEU A 4 -2.16 7.77 -0.02
C LEU A 4 -1.82 6.96 1.24
N GLN A 5 -1.12 7.57 2.19
CA GLN A 5 -0.84 6.94 3.50
C GLN A 5 -2.13 6.56 4.22
N GLN A 6 -3.11 7.46 4.23
CA GLN A 6 -4.44 7.14 4.77
C GLN A 6 -5.09 5.96 4.04
N LYS A 7 -5.05 5.92 2.70
CA LYS A 7 -5.72 4.88 1.92
C LYS A 7 -5.07 3.50 2.04
N ILE A 8 -3.75 3.44 2.09
CA ILE A 8 -3.00 2.20 2.35
C ILE A 8 -3.53 1.55 3.64
N GLU A 9 -3.65 2.34 4.69
CA GLU A 9 -3.95 1.83 6.02
C GLU A 9 -5.43 1.55 6.23
N GLU A 10 -6.31 2.41 5.70
CA GLU A 10 -7.77 2.18 5.73
C GLU A 10 -8.15 0.92 4.95
N ASN A 11 -7.55 0.69 3.78
CA ASN A 11 -7.83 -0.51 2.98
C ASN A 11 -7.30 -1.77 3.66
N ALA A 12 -6.10 -1.71 4.24
CA ALA A 12 -5.53 -2.84 4.96
C ALA A 12 -6.36 -3.22 6.20
N GLU A 13 -6.81 -2.22 6.98
CA GLU A 13 -7.70 -2.44 8.13
C GLU A 13 -9.05 -3.01 7.67
N TYR A 14 -9.66 -2.42 6.65
CA TYR A 14 -10.94 -2.89 6.11
C TYR A 14 -10.88 -4.36 5.68
N ILE A 15 -9.87 -4.76 4.92
CA ILE A 15 -9.72 -6.15 4.48
C ILE A 15 -9.49 -7.08 5.68
N ALA A 16 -8.63 -6.70 6.63
CA ALA A 16 -8.38 -7.50 7.83
C ALA A 16 -9.65 -7.65 8.70
N ASP A 17 -10.46 -6.59 8.81
CA ASP A 17 -11.75 -6.60 9.50
C ASP A 17 -12.76 -7.54 8.83
N GLU A 18 -12.87 -7.51 7.50
CA GLU A 18 -13.79 -8.37 6.76
C GLU A 18 -13.39 -9.85 6.86
N LEU A 19 -12.09 -10.13 6.82
CA LEU A 19 -11.55 -11.48 7.04
C LEU A 19 -11.77 -11.97 8.48
N ASP A 20 -11.65 -11.11 9.50
CA ASP A 20 -11.91 -11.46 10.90
C ASP A 20 -13.39 -11.76 11.18
N LYS A 21 -14.31 -11.03 10.53
CA LYS A 21 -15.76 -11.35 10.51
C LYS A 21 -16.05 -12.63 9.73
N GLY A 22 -15.17 -12.93 8.78
CA GLY A 22 -14.98 -14.18 8.05
C GLY A 22 -16.19 -14.69 7.26
N ASN A 23 -16.92 -13.78 6.63
CA ASN A 23 -18.13 -14.16 5.88
C ASN A 23 -18.22 -13.53 4.48
N ASN A 24 -17.30 -12.67 4.04
CA ASN A 24 -17.38 -12.15 2.68
C ASN A 24 -16.01 -11.78 2.09
N THR A 25 -15.70 -12.30 0.90
CA THR A 25 -14.52 -11.94 0.08
C THR A 25 -14.89 -11.18 -1.19
N ASP A 26 -16.12 -10.65 -1.28
CA ASP A 26 -16.60 -9.80 -2.39
C ASP A 26 -15.76 -8.52 -2.56
N PHE A 27 -14.97 -8.15 -1.55
CA PHE A 27 -14.01 -7.05 -1.65
C PHE A 27 -12.81 -7.36 -2.58
N LEU A 28 -12.60 -8.63 -2.96
CA LEU A 28 -11.56 -9.04 -3.91
C LEU A 28 -12.01 -8.77 -5.35
N THR A 29 -11.86 -7.52 -5.78
CA THR A 29 -12.32 -7.07 -7.11
C THR A 29 -11.19 -6.85 -8.12
N TYR A 30 -9.94 -6.79 -7.66
CA TYR A 30 -8.77 -6.55 -8.50
C TYR A 30 -7.53 -7.28 -7.94
N PRO A 31 -6.68 -7.91 -8.77
CA PRO A 31 -6.84 -8.10 -10.22
C PRO A 31 -8.08 -8.96 -10.57
N PRO A 32 -8.56 -8.92 -11.82
CA PRO A 32 -9.80 -9.61 -12.22
C PRO A 32 -9.78 -11.15 -12.08
N ASN A 33 -8.64 -11.74 -11.69
CA ASN A 33 -8.49 -13.18 -11.41
C ASN A 33 -8.29 -13.50 -9.91
N GLY A 34 -8.60 -12.57 -9.00
CA GLY A 34 -8.36 -12.71 -7.56
C GLY A 34 -9.39 -13.55 -6.78
N GLY A 35 -10.21 -14.36 -7.45
CA GLY A 35 -11.24 -15.17 -6.79
C GLY A 35 -10.64 -16.30 -5.96
N LEU A 36 -11.25 -16.63 -4.82
CA LEU A 36 -10.84 -17.72 -3.95
C LEU A 36 -11.53 -19.04 -4.31
N THR A 37 -10.81 -20.13 -4.19
CA THR A 37 -11.38 -21.49 -4.17
C THR A 37 -12.11 -21.73 -2.86
N GLU A 38 -13.03 -22.70 -2.86
CA GLU A 38 -13.77 -23.10 -1.65
C GLU A 38 -12.82 -23.49 -0.49
N LYS A 39 -11.71 -24.17 -0.79
CA LYS A 39 -10.71 -24.56 0.21
C LYS A 39 -9.96 -23.36 0.81
N GLU A 40 -9.68 -22.34 -0.01
CA GLU A 40 -9.07 -21.09 0.46
C GLU A 40 -10.05 -20.32 1.34
N SER A 41 -11.31 -20.18 0.93
CA SER A 41 -12.37 -19.56 1.73
C SER A 41 -12.54 -20.24 3.09
N LEU A 42 -12.64 -21.58 3.13
CA LEU A 42 -12.70 -22.35 4.37
C LEU A 42 -11.45 -22.21 5.23
N SER A 43 -10.28 -22.00 4.62
CA SER A 43 -9.04 -21.78 5.38
C SER A 43 -9.00 -20.41 6.01
N LEU A 44 -9.56 -19.38 5.36
CA LEU A 44 -9.67 -18.03 5.92
C LEU A 44 -10.60 -17.99 7.15
N GLU A 45 -11.58 -18.89 7.26
CA GLU A 45 -12.42 -18.97 8.47
C GLU A 45 -11.62 -19.27 9.73
N LYS A 46 -10.44 -19.90 9.61
CA LYS A 46 -9.54 -20.18 10.74
C LYS A 46 -8.90 -18.91 11.31
N LEU A 47 -8.96 -17.80 10.58
CA LEU A 47 -8.44 -16.51 11.01
C LEU A 47 -9.40 -15.78 11.97
N LYS A 48 -10.66 -16.23 12.05
CA LYS A 48 -11.70 -15.60 12.87
C LYS A 48 -11.26 -15.50 14.33
N SER A 49 -11.43 -14.31 14.92
CA SER A 49 -11.25 -14.07 16.36
C SER A 49 -9.83 -14.31 16.88
N ASP A 50 -8.80 -14.20 16.03
CA ASP A 50 -7.40 -14.08 16.46
C ASP A 50 -6.89 -12.63 16.25
N PRO A 51 -6.88 -11.80 17.31
CA PRO A 51 -6.42 -10.41 17.22
C PRO A 51 -4.97 -10.25 16.74
N ASN A 52 -4.09 -11.22 17.06
CA ASN A 52 -2.70 -11.16 16.63
C ASN A 52 -2.59 -11.42 15.13
N LEU A 53 -3.34 -12.40 14.63
CA LEU A 53 -3.36 -12.75 13.22
C LEU A 53 -3.97 -11.63 12.38
N LYS A 54 -5.08 -11.04 12.84
CA LYS A 54 -5.67 -9.85 12.23
C LYS A 54 -4.66 -8.71 12.13
N SER A 55 -3.96 -8.42 13.22
CA SER A 55 -2.91 -7.38 13.25
C SER A 55 -1.78 -7.69 12.26
N ALA A 56 -1.31 -8.95 12.19
CA ALA A 56 -0.28 -9.36 11.26
C ALA A 56 -0.74 -9.22 9.79
N LEU A 57 -1.95 -9.70 9.45
CA LEU A 57 -2.52 -9.60 8.10
C LEU A 57 -2.63 -8.15 7.64
N ARG A 58 -3.17 -7.29 8.50
CA ARG A 58 -3.25 -5.86 8.22
C ARG A 58 -1.89 -5.27 7.86
N LYS A 59 -0.85 -5.57 8.62
CA LYS A 59 0.51 -5.06 8.38
C LYS A 59 1.07 -5.54 7.05
N ILE A 60 0.87 -6.81 6.72
CA ILE A 60 1.29 -7.41 5.45
C ILE A 60 0.58 -6.74 4.26
N LEU A 61 -0.73 -6.49 4.37
CA LEU A 61 -1.51 -5.84 3.32
C LEU A 61 -1.09 -4.38 3.10
N ALA A 62 -0.84 -3.65 4.20
CA ALA A 62 -0.36 -2.28 4.15
C ALA A 62 1.05 -2.21 3.53
N ASP A 63 1.97 -3.08 3.95
CA ASP A 63 3.33 -3.18 3.40
C ASP A 63 3.31 -3.49 1.91
N ASN A 64 2.51 -4.48 1.48
CA ASN A 64 2.37 -4.80 0.07
C ASN A 64 1.86 -3.61 -0.76
N SER A 65 0.83 -2.93 -0.28
CA SER A 65 0.25 -1.77 -0.96
C SER A 65 1.22 -0.59 -1.03
N ALA A 66 1.92 -0.31 0.07
CA ALA A 66 2.93 0.74 0.15
C ALA A 66 4.11 0.44 -0.77
N GLY A 67 4.60 -0.80 -0.79
CA GLY A 67 5.72 -1.23 -1.62
C GLY A 67 5.43 -1.10 -3.11
N VAL A 68 4.26 -1.52 -3.57
CA VAL A 68 3.87 -1.39 -4.99
C VAL A 68 3.77 0.09 -5.40
N LEU A 69 3.20 0.95 -4.55
CA LEU A 69 3.14 2.39 -4.82
C LEU A 69 4.53 3.02 -4.78
N PHE A 70 5.37 2.66 -3.81
CA PHE A 70 6.73 3.17 -3.70
C PHE A 70 7.55 2.82 -4.94
N GLU A 71 7.46 1.59 -5.43
CA GLU A 71 8.15 1.17 -6.67
C GLU A 71 7.67 1.96 -7.89
N LEU A 72 6.35 2.14 -8.04
CA LEU A 72 5.80 2.97 -9.10
C LEU A 72 6.35 4.41 -9.04
N LEU A 73 6.44 4.99 -7.85
CA LEU A 73 6.99 6.34 -7.68
C LEU A 73 8.49 6.39 -8.00
N ASN A 74 9.28 5.36 -7.65
CA ASN A 74 10.68 5.29 -8.07
C ASN A 74 10.83 5.28 -9.59
N VAL A 75 9.96 4.54 -10.29
CA VAL A 75 9.94 4.52 -11.76
C VAL A 75 9.57 5.89 -12.36
N ILE A 76 8.67 6.64 -11.71
CA ILE A 76 8.32 8.01 -12.12
C ILE A 76 9.45 8.99 -11.84
N ASP A 77 10.11 8.86 -10.69
CA ASP A 77 11.23 9.70 -10.26
C ASP A 77 12.53 9.39 -11.02
N GLY A 78 12.55 8.31 -11.83
CA GLY A 78 13.74 7.86 -12.56
C GLY A 78 14.80 7.23 -11.66
N THR A 79 14.42 6.77 -10.48
CA THR A 79 15.30 6.07 -9.51
C THR A 79 15.19 4.55 -9.58
N ALA A 80 14.25 4.03 -10.37
CA ALA A 80 14.15 2.62 -10.74
C ALA A 80 13.76 2.46 -12.21
N ASP A 81 14.24 1.38 -12.83
CA ASP A 81 13.85 0.99 -14.19
C ASP A 81 12.93 -0.23 -14.12
N PRO A 82 11.82 -0.26 -14.87
CA PRO A 82 11.03 -1.48 -14.99
C PRO A 82 11.80 -2.54 -15.77
N ASP A 83 11.44 -3.81 -15.57
CA ASP A 83 12.08 -4.93 -16.26
C ASP A 83 11.98 -4.76 -17.79
N GLU A 84 13.11 -4.54 -18.44
CA GLU A 84 13.23 -4.36 -19.90
C GLU A 84 12.64 -5.54 -20.69
N LYS A 85 12.54 -6.73 -20.08
CA LYS A 85 11.93 -7.91 -20.71
C LYS A 85 10.40 -7.82 -20.77
N LEU A 86 9.79 -7.02 -19.90
CA LEU A 86 8.34 -6.82 -19.85
C LEU A 86 7.89 -5.63 -20.73
N GLY A 87 8.83 -4.78 -21.15
CA GLY A 87 8.59 -3.70 -22.10
C GLY A 87 9.53 -2.52 -21.91
N LYS A 88 9.42 -1.53 -22.80
CA LYS A 88 10.11 -0.25 -22.63
C LYS A 88 9.21 0.71 -21.85
N TRP A 89 9.72 1.25 -20.75
CA TRP A 89 9.10 2.40 -20.10
C TRP A 89 9.16 3.60 -21.03
N THR A 90 8.02 4.25 -21.24
CA THR A 90 8.00 5.58 -21.83
C THR A 90 7.93 6.55 -20.66
N GLU A 91 9.04 7.22 -20.36
CA GLU A 91 9.16 8.18 -19.26
C GLU A 91 7.93 9.09 -19.19
N ILE A 92 7.38 9.26 -17.99
CA ILE A 92 6.24 10.15 -17.75
C ILE A 92 6.78 11.49 -17.28
N SER A 93 6.50 12.56 -18.02
CA SER A 93 6.74 13.93 -17.56
C SER A 93 5.40 14.60 -17.29
N PHE A 94 5.16 15.00 -16.04
CA PHE A 94 3.91 15.64 -15.61
C PHE A 94 3.89 17.16 -15.86
N VAL A 95 4.98 17.73 -16.38
CA VAL A 95 5.15 19.15 -16.71
C VAL A 95 5.85 19.26 -18.06
N ASP A 96 5.53 20.30 -18.84
CA ASP A 96 6.32 20.61 -20.03
C ASP A 96 7.77 20.90 -19.60
N LYS A 97 8.74 20.21 -20.21
CA LYS A 97 10.16 20.42 -19.94
C LYS A 97 10.55 21.86 -20.32
N THR A 98 10.59 22.76 -19.33
CA THR A 98 11.22 24.07 -19.47
C THR A 98 12.68 23.99 -19.04
N GLU A 99 13.53 24.90 -19.54
CA GLU A 99 14.94 25.01 -19.11
C GLU A 99 15.08 25.30 -17.60
N ASP A 100 14.00 25.71 -16.94
CA ASP A 100 13.93 26.08 -15.52
C ASP A 100 13.45 24.95 -14.59
N LEU A 101 13.22 23.72 -15.08
CA LEU A 101 12.89 22.60 -14.19
C LEU A 101 14.08 22.33 -13.28
N ALA A 102 13.92 22.74 -12.01
CA ALA A 102 14.96 22.63 -11.00
C ALA A 102 15.44 21.18 -10.89
N GLU A 103 16.75 20.97 -10.98
CA GLU A 103 17.44 19.69 -10.73
C GLU A 103 17.22 19.13 -9.31
N ASN A 104 16.47 19.85 -8.46
CA ASN A 104 16.19 19.54 -7.05
C ASN A 104 14.68 19.51 -6.75
N ALA A 105 13.85 19.00 -7.66
CA ALA A 105 12.47 18.68 -7.29
C ALA A 105 12.47 17.56 -6.23
N ASP A 106 11.67 17.70 -5.17
CA ASP A 106 11.48 16.63 -4.18
C ASP A 106 10.97 15.37 -4.89
N MET A 107 11.59 14.23 -4.61
CA MET A 107 11.23 12.95 -5.22
C MET A 107 9.93 12.41 -4.60
N LEU A 108 9.02 11.91 -5.44
CA LEU A 108 7.71 11.42 -5.00
C LEU A 108 7.82 10.24 -4.04
N HIS A 109 8.77 9.32 -4.26
CA HIS A 109 8.99 8.17 -3.38
C HIS A 109 9.44 8.59 -1.97
N ASP A 110 10.33 9.58 -1.87
CA ASP A 110 10.76 10.18 -0.59
C ASP A 110 9.62 10.94 0.09
N GLU A 111 8.79 11.65 -0.68
CA GLU A 111 7.60 12.30 -0.14
C GLU A 111 6.61 11.26 0.40
N LEU A 112 6.40 10.13 -0.31
CA LEU A 112 5.54 9.05 0.18
C LEU A 112 6.07 8.51 1.50
N TYR A 113 7.35 8.15 1.56
CA TYR A 113 7.98 7.60 2.75
C TYR A 113 7.88 8.55 3.96
N SER A 114 8.26 9.82 3.77
CA SER A 114 8.26 10.80 4.84
C SER A 114 6.85 11.11 5.38
N LYS A 115 5.82 11.12 4.51
CA LYS A 115 4.44 11.44 4.91
C LYS A 115 3.76 10.37 5.76
N TYR A 116 4.31 9.16 5.87
CA TYR A 116 3.83 8.18 6.85
C TYR A 116 3.83 8.74 8.28
N TRP A 117 4.92 9.41 8.66
CA TRP A 117 5.06 9.98 10.01
C TRP A 117 4.09 11.13 10.26
N ASP A 118 3.82 11.94 9.23
CA ASP A 118 2.83 13.01 9.33
C ASP A 118 1.41 12.46 9.45
N TRP A 119 1.07 11.41 8.68
CA TRP A 119 -0.21 10.73 8.79
C TRP A 119 -0.40 10.08 10.17
N ARG A 120 0.64 9.41 10.71
CA ARG A 120 0.65 8.83 12.06
C ARG A 120 0.26 9.85 13.15
N LYS A 121 0.65 11.11 13.01
CA LYS A 121 0.29 12.18 13.97
C LYS A 121 -1.20 12.49 13.95
N ILE A 122 -1.87 12.43 12.80
CA ILE A 122 -3.27 12.86 12.64
C ILE A 122 -4.28 11.72 12.61
N ARG A 123 -3.85 10.46 12.46
CA ARG A 123 -4.78 9.33 12.35
C ARG A 123 -5.73 9.22 13.57
N PRO A 124 -6.98 8.75 13.37
CA PRO A 124 -7.97 8.65 14.44
C PRO A 124 -7.60 7.69 15.58
N ASN A 125 -7.08 6.51 15.24
CA ASN A 125 -6.67 5.52 16.23
C ASN A 125 -5.19 5.72 16.63
N LYS A 126 -4.96 6.23 17.85
CA LYS A 126 -3.60 6.53 18.35
C LYS A 126 -2.83 5.28 18.77
N ASP A 127 -3.52 4.27 19.27
CA ASP A 127 -2.94 3.01 19.77
C ASP A 127 -2.47 2.09 18.64
N TRP A 128 -2.92 2.36 17.43
CA TRP A 128 -2.57 1.64 16.21
C TRP A 128 -1.05 1.72 15.92
N LYS A 129 -0.39 0.62 15.53
CA LYS A 129 1.03 0.62 15.10
C LYS A 129 1.30 -0.45 14.02
N LEU A 130 2.02 -0.10 12.95
CA LEU A 130 2.42 -1.03 11.89
C LEU A 130 3.51 -2.01 12.36
N ASP A 131 4.34 -1.61 13.31
CA ASP A 131 5.40 -2.43 13.89
C ASP A 131 5.43 -2.23 15.42
N THR A 132 6.46 -2.76 16.08
CA THR A 132 6.73 -2.51 17.50
C THR A 132 7.60 -1.27 17.71
N HIS A 133 7.83 -0.47 16.67
CA HIS A 133 8.70 0.68 16.73
C HIS A 133 7.92 1.90 17.23
N ASP A 134 8.32 2.40 18.40
CA ASP A 134 7.62 3.53 19.02
C ASP A 134 8.02 4.89 18.44
N GLY A 135 9.07 4.92 17.61
CA GLY A 135 9.77 6.15 17.22
C GLY A 135 10.95 6.41 18.15
#